data_AF-A0A9W9A0P2-F1
#
_entry.id   AF-A0A9W9A0P2-F1
#
_cell.length_a   1.000
_cell.length_b   1.000
_cell.length_c   1.000
_cell.angle_alpha   90.00
_cell.angle_beta   90.00
_cell.angle_gamma   90.00
#
_symmetry.space_group_name_H-M   'P 1'
#
loop_
_entity.id
_entity.type
_entity.pdbx_description
1 polymer ?
#
loop_
_entity_poly.entity_id
_entity_poly.type
_entity_poly.pdbx_seq_one_letter_code
_entity_poly.pdbx_strand_id
1 'polypeptide(L)'
;MRRDRNFDATPWRSQTLEASNPDLADSDAVVGIPGRMRLSRNKAPNTPVPLSSTRLTRGLWADTQRHLIQVYEYSCHVGEAEQWIEGCLDQELGFGVVEMEEGLRNGVVLAKLVRVFQGEGVVRRIYASYPVLLQSS
;
A
#
# COMPACT_ATOMS: atom_id res chain seq x y z
N MET A 1 -14.68 -36.01 -35.60
CA MET A 1 -15.96 -35.53 -35.05
C MET A 1 -15.75 -34.20 -34.38
N ARG A 2 -16.09 -33.12 -35.09
CA ARG A 2 -16.20 -31.76 -34.57
C ARG A 2 -17.46 -31.70 -33.72
N ARG A 3 -17.41 -31.12 -32.52
CA ARG A 3 -18.63 -30.78 -31.75
C ARG A 3 -18.95 -29.33 -32.04
N ASP A 4 -20.07 -29.14 -32.71
CA ASP A 4 -20.63 -27.84 -33.05
C ASP A 4 -21.10 -27.12 -31.79
N ARG A 5 -20.64 -25.87 -31.65
CA ARG A 5 -21.16 -24.91 -30.69
C ARG A 5 -22.37 -24.25 -31.32
N ASN A 6 -23.57 -24.68 -30.91
CA ASN A 6 -24.78 -23.91 -31.13
C ASN A 6 -25.03 -23.06 -29.88
N PHE A 7 -24.82 -21.76 -29.99
CA PHE A 7 -25.26 -20.78 -29.00
C PHE A 7 -25.82 -19.59 -29.79
N ASP A 8 -27.12 -19.67 -30.04
CA ASP A 8 -27.92 -18.54 -30.49
C ASP A 8 -27.82 -17.41 -29.47
N ALA A 9 -27.27 -16.29 -29.89
CA ALA A 9 -27.49 -14.99 -29.27
C ALA A 9 -27.12 -13.90 -30.27
N THR A 10 -28.10 -13.46 -31.04
CA THR A 10 -28.10 -12.11 -31.60
C THR A 10 -28.47 -11.13 -30.49
N PRO A 11 -27.72 -10.04 -30.31
CA PRO A 11 -28.29 -8.84 -29.74
C PRO A 11 -28.12 -7.69 -30.72
N TRP A 12 -29.27 -7.29 -31.28
CA TRP A 12 -29.65 -5.99 -31.83
C TRP A 12 -28.67 -5.27 -32.79
N ARG A 13 -29.03 -5.31 -34.08
CA ARG A 13 -28.80 -4.22 -35.02
C ARG A 13 -29.90 -3.19 -34.81
N SER A 14 -29.53 -1.95 -34.48
CA SER A 14 -30.34 -0.77 -34.76
C SER A 14 -29.40 0.38 -35.07
N GLN A 15 -29.01 0.47 -36.34
CA GLN A 15 -28.55 1.72 -36.94
C GLN A 15 -29.79 2.53 -37.26
N THR A 16 -30.03 3.59 -36.49
CA THR A 16 -30.76 4.77 -36.94
C THR A 16 -29.81 5.95 -36.81
N LEU A 17 -29.20 6.29 -37.95
CA LEU A 17 -28.57 7.58 -38.18
C LEU A 17 -29.70 8.59 -38.36
N GLU A 18 -29.95 9.43 -37.35
CA GLU A 18 -30.57 10.73 -37.59
C GLU A 18 -29.77 11.81 -36.88
N ALA A 19 -29.16 12.66 -37.70
CA ALA A 19 -28.51 13.87 -37.27
C ALA A 19 -29.58 14.92 -36.94
N SER A 20 -29.59 15.39 -35.70
CA SER A 20 -30.11 16.72 -35.35
C SER A 20 -29.17 17.36 -34.34
N ASN A 21 -28.42 18.37 -34.80
CA ASN A 21 -27.70 19.34 -33.97
C ASN A 21 -28.69 20.50 -33.68
N PRO A 22 -28.69 21.12 -32.49
CA PRO A 22 -27.63 22.07 -32.14
C PRO A 22 -27.24 22.14 -30.65
N ASP A 23 -25.94 22.05 -30.39
CA ASP A 23 -25.12 23.02 -29.65
C ASP A 23 -25.79 23.96 -28.62
N LEU A 24 -26.40 23.44 -27.55
CA LEU A 24 -26.70 24.23 -26.35
C LEU A 24 -26.58 23.39 -25.06
N ALA A 25 -25.60 23.79 -24.25
CA ALA A 25 -25.42 23.46 -22.84
C ALA A 25 -24.92 22.05 -22.47
N ASP A 26 -23.70 21.72 -22.91
CA ASP A 26 -22.89 20.77 -22.14
C ASP A 26 -21.43 21.22 -21.98
N SER A 27 -21.25 22.52 -21.73
CA SER A 27 -19.93 23.08 -21.40
C SER A 27 -19.28 22.43 -20.17
N ASP A 28 -20.08 21.73 -19.37
CA ASP A 28 -19.65 20.99 -18.19
C ASP A 28 -19.54 19.48 -18.40
N ALA A 29 -19.73 18.89 -19.59
CA ALA A 29 -19.45 17.46 -19.77
C ALA A 29 -18.03 17.14 -20.24
N VAL A 30 -17.54 16.00 -19.77
CA VAL A 30 -16.31 15.39 -20.27
C VAL A 30 -16.57 14.86 -21.69
N VAL A 31 -15.79 15.31 -22.66
CA VAL A 31 -15.91 14.90 -24.08
C VAL A 31 -15.89 13.38 -24.20
N GLY A 32 -16.88 12.83 -24.89
CA GLY A 32 -17.01 11.37 -25.12
C GLY A 32 -17.57 10.57 -23.94
N ILE A 33 -17.89 11.21 -22.81
CA ILE A 33 -18.46 10.53 -21.63
C ILE A 33 -19.70 11.30 -21.13
N PRO A 34 -20.89 11.01 -21.70
CA PRO A 34 -22.11 11.73 -21.34
C PRO A 34 -22.47 11.51 -19.86
N GLY A 35 -22.99 12.55 -19.20
CA GLY A 35 -23.40 12.50 -17.79
C GLY A 35 -22.25 12.62 -16.77
N ARG A 36 -21.01 12.88 -17.21
CA ARG A 36 -19.87 13.20 -16.32
C ARG A 36 -19.60 14.70 -16.32
N MET A 37 -19.70 15.32 -15.15
CA MET A 37 -19.36 16.73 -14.95
C MET A 37 -17.84 16.95 -14.98
N ARG A 38 -17.37 17.94 -15.74
CA ARG A 38 -15.97 18.38 -15.81
C ARG A 38 -15.58 19.03 -14.50
N LEU A 39 -14.44 18.61 -13.98
CA LEU A 39 -13.84 19.25 -12.82
C LEU A 39 -13.24 20.59 -13.26
N SER A 40 -13.94 21.70 -13.03
CA SER A 40 -13.47 23.04 -13.37
C SER A 40 -12.88 23.74 -12.14
N ARG A 41 -11.67 24.29 -12.29
CA ARG A 41 -10.88 24.90 -11.20
C ARG A 41 -11.55 26.11 -10.53
N ASN A 42 -12.36 26.84 -11.29
CA ASN A 42 -12.89 28.16 -10.91
C ASN A 42 -14.44 28.23 -10.86
N LYS A 43 -15.14 27.09 -10.89
CA LYS A 43 -16.61 27.08 -10.80
C LYS A 43 -17.03 26.41 -9.50
N ALA A 44 -17.32 27.23 -8.50
CA ALA A 44 -18.01 26.71 -7.32
C ALA A 44 -19.40 26.22 -7.76
N PRO A 45 -19.88 25.06 -7.28
CA PRO A 45 -21.25 24.65 -7.54
C PRO A 45 -22.19 25.71 -6.95
N ASN A 46 -23.03 26.34 -7.79
CA ASN A 46 -24.02 27.33 -7.36
C ASN A 46 -25.11 26.76 -6.43
N THR A 47 -25.01 25.48 -6.08
CA THR A 47 -25.87 24.78 -5.12
C THR A 47 -25.05 24.40 -3.89
N PRO A 48 -25.38 24.92 -2.69
CA PRO A 48 -24.85 24.38 -1.44
C PRO A 48 -25.48 23.01 -1.19
N VAL A 49 -25.02 21.98 -1.91
CA VAL A 49 -25.30 20.60 -1.55
C VAL A 49 -24.42 20.26 -0.36
N PRO A 50 -24.96 20.02 0.85
CA PRO A 50 -24.16 19.56 1.96
C PRO A 50 -23.47 18.26 1.53
N LEU A 51 -22.14 18.27 1.54
CA LEU A 51 -21.34 17.11 1.22
C LEU A 51 -21.69 16.02 2.24
N SER A 52 -22.48 15.03 1.82
CA SER A 52 -22.81 13.87 2.66
C SER A 52 -21.51 13.26 3.18
N SER A 53 -21.40 13.11 4.50
CA SER A 53 -20.28 12.43 5.17
C SER A 53 -20.00 11.06 4.55
N THR A 54 -21.03 10.37 4.05
CA THR A 54 -20.96 9.11 3.30
C THR A 54 -20.13 9.19 1.99
N ARG A 55 -20.11 10.33 1.30
CA ARG A 55 -19.28 10.53 0.09
C ARG A 55 -17.82 10.78 0.44
N LEU A 56 -17.54 11.41 1.59
CA LEU A 56 -16.18 11.61 2.09
C LEU A 56 -15.55 10.28 2.50
N THR A 57 -16.29 9.43 3.23
CA THR A 57 -15.82 8.07 3.58
C THR A 57 -15.63 7.17 2.35
N ARG A 58 -16.44 7.33 1.30
CA ARG A 58 -16.23 6.64 0.01
C ARG A 58 -15.02 7.15 -0.78
N GLY A 59 -14.38 8.24 -0.38
CA GLY A 59 -13.12 8.71 -0.97
C GLY A 59 -11.87 8.11 -0.30
N LEU A 60 -12.00 7.64 0.93
CA LEU A 60 -10.87 7.18 1.75
C LEU A 60 -10.39 5.76 1.45
N TRP A 61 -11.17 4.96 0.70
CA TRP A 61 -10.79 3.58 0.40
C TRP A 61 -9.41 3.49 -0.28
N ALA A 62 -9.14 4.40 -1.22
CA ALA A 62 -7.88 4.43 -1.95
C ALA A 62 -6.73 4.78 -1.00
N ASP A 63 -6.96 5.68 -0.04
CA ASP A 63 -5.98 6.12 0.94
C ASP A 63 -5.67 5.01 1.95
N THR A 64 -6.70 4.32 2.43
CA THR A 64 -6.55 3.14 3.29
C THR A 64 -5.77 2.04 2.57
N GLN A 65 -6.12 1.73 1.31
CA GLN A 65 -5.41 0.71 0.54
C GLN A 65 -3.94 1.10 0.31
N ARG A 66 -3.65 2.36 -0.02
CA ARG A 66 -2.26 2.85 -0.15
C ARG A 66 -1.48 2.69 1.15
N HIS A 67 -2.09 2.99 2.30
CA HIS A 67 -1.45 2.82 3.60
C HIS A 67 -1.16 1.34 3.91
N LEU A 68 -2.11 0.44 3.65
CA LEU A 68 -1.91 -1.00 3.90
C LEU A 68 -0.78 -1.59 3.05
N ILE A 69 -0.67 -1.19 1.79
CA ILE A 69 0.43 -1.61 0.91
C ILE A 69 1.76 -1.10 1.47
N GLN A 70 1.82 0.16 1.89
CA GLN A 70 3.04 0.75 2.46
C GLN A 70 3.50 0.02 3.73
N VAL A 71 2.56 -0.34 4.63
CA VAL A 71 2.89 -1.10 5.85
C VAL A 71 3.38 -2.50 5.50
N TYR A 72 2.75 -3.15 4.50
CA TYR A 72 3.18 -4.46 4.04
C TYR A 72 4.61 -4.43 3.45
N GLU A 73 4.89 -3.50 2.55
CA GLU A 73 6.23 -3.32 1.96
C GLU A 73 7.29 -3.07 3.04
N TYR A 74 6.96 -2.22 4.02
CA TYR A 74 7.82 -1.99 5.17
C TYR A 74 8.11 -3.29 5.94
N SER A 75 7.08 -4.06 6.30
CA SER A 75 7.25 -5.34 6.99
C SER A 75 8.07 -6.35 6.18
N CYS A 76 7.98 -6.34 4.85
CA CYS A 76 8.84 -7.17 4.00
C CYS A 76 10.32 -6.77 4.14
N HIS A 77 10.65 -5.48 4.08
CA HIS A 77 12.03 -5.03 4.27
C HIS A 77 12.57 -5.33 5.67
N VAL A 78 11.73 -5.23 6.69
CA VAL A 78 12.11 -5.63 8.06
C VAL A 78 12.46 -7.12 8.10
N GLY A 79 11.65 -7.98 7.47
CA GLY A 79 11.95 -9.43 7.39
C GLY A 79 13.16 -9.77 6.53
N GLU A 80 13.40 -9.04 5.44
CA GLU A 80 14.63 -9.18 4.64
C GLU A 80 15.88 -8.81 5.46
N ALA A 81 15.79 -7.72 6.23
CA ALA A 81 16.87 -7.30 7.12
C ALA A 81 17.11 -8.33 8.25
N GLU A 82 16.06 -8.91 8.80
CA GLU A 82 16.15 -10.01 9.80
C GLU A 82 16.97 -11.17 9.28
N GLN A 83 16.55 -11.76 8.16
CA GLN A 83 17.24 -12.89 7.55
C GLN A 83 18.68 -12.55 7.15
N TRP A 84 18.91 -11.32 6.68
CA TRP A 84 20.25 -10.86 6.35
C TRP A 84 21.16 -10.77 7.59
N ILE A 85 20.65 -10.22 8.70
CA ILE A 85 21.40 -10.13 9.95
C ILE A 85 21.69 -11.53 10.51
N GLU A 86 20.70 -12.41 10.53
CA GLU A 86 20.86 -13.80 10.98
C GLU A 86 21.91 -14.53 10.15
N GLY A 87 21.87 -14.38 8.82
CA GLY A 87 22.89 -14.92 7.93
C GLY A 87 24.29 -14.36 8.16
N CYS A 88 24.41 -13.09 8.57
CA CYS A 88 25.71 -12.51 8.93
C CYS A 88 26.23 -12.99 10.28
N LEU A 89 25.35 -13.29 11.24
CA LEU A 89 25.72 -13.72 12.60
C LEU A 89 25.78 -15.25 12.74
N ASP A 90 25.28 -16.00 11.76
CA ASP A 90 25.06 -17.45 11.79
C ASP A 90 24.23 -17.89 13.02
N GLN A 91 23.27 -17.03 13.40
CA GLN A 91 22.45 -17.16 14.62
C GLN A 91 21.06 -16.57 14.36
N GLU A 92 20.01 -17.24 14.83
CA GLU A 92 18.64 -16.71 14.84
C GLU A 92 18.53 -15.55 15.83
N LEU A 93 17.82 -14.47 15.44
CA LEU A 93 17.53 -13.37 16.33
C LEU A 93 16.43 -13.81 17.30
N GLY A 94 16.61 -13.52 18.59
CA GLY A 94 15.64 -13.90 19.65
C GLY A 94 14.33 -13.10 19.64
N PHE A 95 14.00 -12.43 18.52
CA PHE A 95 12.82 -11.62 18.28
C PHE A 95 12.46 -11.73 16.79
N GLY A 96 11.18 -11.56 16.45
CA GLY A 96 10.72 -11.64 15.05
C GLY A 96 10.48 -10.28 14.38
N VAL A 97 10.01 -10.32 13.13
CA VAL A 97 9.75 -9.15 12.27
C VAL A 97 9.00 -8.01 12.96
N VAL A 98 8.00 -8.34 13.80
CA VAL A 98 7.17 -7.34 14.50
C VAL A 98 7.95 -6.60 15.59
N GLU A 99 8.90 -7.28 16.24
CA GLU A 99 9.65 -6.80 17.40
C GLU A 99 11.04 -6.29 17.02
N MET A 100 11.46 -6.51 15.78
CA MET A 100 12.79 -6.18 15.23
C MET A 100 13.24 -4.75 15.58
N GLU A 101 12.39 -3.74 15.37
CA GLU A 101 12.73 -2.36 15.70
C GLU A 101 13.11 -2.19 17.18
N GLU A 102 12.36 -2.82 18.08
CA GLU A 102 12.59 -2.75 19.52
C GLU A 102 13.81 -3.59 19.92
N GLY A 103 13.93 -4.79 19.35
CA GLY A 103 15.04 -5.73 19.57
C GLY A 103 16.41 -5.13 19.21
N LEU A 104 16.46 -4.28 18.20
CA LEU A 104 17.68 -3.58 17.78
C LEU A 104 18.02 -2.33 18.60
N ARG A 105 17.09 -1.75 19.37
CA ARG A 105 17.32 -0.49 20.10
C ARG A 105 18.47 -0.55 21.11
N ASN A 106 18.71 -1.71 21.72
CA ASN A 106 19.81 -1.89 22.66
C ASN A 106 21.20 -1.86 21.98
N GLY A 107 21.25 -1.95 20.64
CA GLY A 107 22.48 -1.91 19.85
C GLY A 107 23.38 -3.14 19.96
N VAL A 108 23.01 -4.17 20.73
CA VAL A 108 23.83 -5.38 20.94
C VAL A 108 24.02 -6.13 19.62
N VAL A 109 22.94 -6.35 18.86
CA VAL A 109 22.97 -7.04 17.57
C VAL A 109 23.82 -6.25 16.56
N LEU A 110 23.62 -4.94 16.49
CA LEU A 110 24.40 -4.05 15.61
C LEU A 110 25.90 -4.08 15.96
N ALA A 111 26.24 -4.09 17.25
CA ALA A 111 27.61 -4.19 17.71
C ALA A 111 28.26 -5.54 17.36
N LYS A 112 27.50 -6.64 17.39
CA LYS A 112 27.96 -7.95 16.89
C LYS A 112 28.24 -7.93 15.38
N LEU A 113 27.35 -7.33 14.58
CA LEU A 113 27.57 -7.19 13.13
C LEU A 113 28.87 -6.44 12.82
N VAL A 114 29.16 -5.36 13.54
CA VAL A 114 30.43 -4.63 13.39
C VAL A 114 31.64 -5.54 13.62
N ARG A 115 31.58 -6.43 14.62
CA ARG A 115 32.65 -7.40 14.88
C ARG A 115 32.80 -8.42 13.76
N VAL A 116 31.71 -8.85 13.13
CA VAL A 116 31.77 -9.77 11.98
C VAL A 116 32.53 -9.14 10.81
N PHE A 117 32.23 -7.88 10.48
CA PHE A 117 32.82 -7.23 9.30
C PHE A 117 34.20 -6.60 9.53
N GLN A 118 34.48 -6.11 10.74
CA GLN A 118 35.71 -5.35 11.04
C GLN A 118 36.61 -6.02 12.08
N GLY A 119 36.19 -7.18 12.62
CA GLY A 119 36.90 -7.91 13.66
C GLY A 119 36.59 -7.43 15.07
N GLU A 120 36.95 -8.25 16.06
CA GLU A 120 36.61 -8.02 17.47
C GLU A 120 37.27 -6.76 18.09
N GLY A 121 38.35 -6.27 17.50
CA GLY A 121 39.12 -5.14 18.03
C GLY A 121 38.40 -3.79 17.99
N VAL A 122 37.45 -3.61 17.05
CA VAL A 122 36.73 -2.34 16.86
C VAL A 122 35.71 -2.13 17.98
N VAL A 123 34.96 -3.17 18.35
CA VAL A 123 34.00 -3.14 19.45
C VAL A 123 34.58 -3.95 20.61
N ARG A 124 35.27 -3.30 21.55
CA ARG A 124 35.94 -4.00 22.65
C ARG A 124 34.97 -4.61 23.67
N ARG A 125 33.90 -3.91 24.02
CA ARG A 125 32.88 -4.37 24.97
C ARG A 125 31.48 -4.07 24.45
N ILE A 126 30.59 -5.03 24.65
CA ILE A 126 29.16 -4.92 24.37
C ILE A 126 28.45 -5.01 25.70
N TYR A 127 27.62 -4.01 26.02
CA TYR A 127 26.85 -3.96 27.25
C TYR A 127 25.39 -4.31 26.92
N ALA A 128 24.90 -5.40 27.50
CA ALA A 128 23.51 -5.78 27.39
C ALA A 128 22.85 -5.57 28.76
N SER A 129 21.80 -4.75 28.82
CA SER A 129 20.92 -4.73 29.99
C SER A 129 19.93 -5.87 29.80
N TYR A 130 20.12 -6.99 30.48
CA TYR A 130 19.08 -7.99 30.58
C TYR A 130 17.91 -7.40 31.39
N PRO A 131 16.65 -7.57 30.98
CA PRO A 131 15.54 -7.27 31.86
C PRO A 131 15.69 -8.13 33.13
N VAL A 132 15.49 -7.50 34.29
CA VAL A 132 15.73 -8.02 35.65
C VAL A 132 14.85 -9.25 36.01
N LEU A 133 14.10 -9.82 35.06
CA LEU A 133 13.08 -10.85 35.31
C LEU A 133 13.53 -12.30 35.07
N LEU A 134 14.82 -12.57 34.84
CA LEU A 134 15.35 -13.95 34.70
C LEU A 134 16.48 -14.29 35.69
N GLN A 135 16.52 -13.63 36.85
CA GLN A 135 17.43 -14.01 37.97
C GLN A 135 16.72 -14.75 39.13
N SER A 136 15.48 -15.17 38.93
CA SER A 136 14.72 -15.98 39.89
C SER A 136 14.27 -17.28 39.23
N SER A 137 15.16 -18.28 39.19
CA SER A 137 14.82 -19.68 39.46
C SER A 137 16.07 -20.50 39.72
#